data_AF-A0A6L3EIG2-F1
#
_entry.id   AF-A0A6L3EIG2-F1
#
_cell.length_a   1.000
_cell.length_b   1.000
_cell.length_c   1.000
_cell.angle_alpha   90.00
_cell.angle_beta   90.00
_cell.angle_gamma   90.00
#
_symmetry.space_group_name_H-M   'P 1'
#
loop_
_entity.id
_entity.type
_entity.pdbx_description
1 polymer ?
#
loop_
_entity_poly.entity_id
_entity_poly.type
_entity_poly.pdbx_seq_one_letter_code
_entity_poly.pdbx_strand_id
1 'polypeptide(L)'
;YFEVMRLIDDETEVRGRALEALRDVSAHGLLVGDEKYYRMRRCYESAAQFLDHTIEVDPERRAIVEANRGRIEERFYRHGVPGDRGYCFEMEFRSNRLSKTAPREGGGRVAARRFPADMA
;
A
#
# COMPACT_ATOMS: atom_id res chain seq x y z
N TYR A 1 2.94 11.22 -0.69
CA TYR A 1 3.26 10.16 -1.67
C TYR A 1 2.07 9.89 -2.58
N PHE A 2 0.90 9.54 -2.01
CA PHE A 2 -0.34 9.29 -2.73
C PHE A 2 -0.70 10.36 -3.78
N GLU A 3 -0.68 11.65 -3.40
CA GLU A 3 -1.01 12.74 -4.34
C GLU A 3 -0.10 12.81 -5.57
N VAL A 4 1.18 12.44 -5.42
CA VAL A 4 2.14 12.39 -6.55
C VAL A 4 1.82 11.19 -7.44
N MET A 5 1.58 10.02 -6.83
CA MET A 5 1.25 8.77 -7.52
C MET A 5 -0.10 8.80 -8.23
N ARG A 6 -1.05 9.65 -7.80
CA ARG A 6 -2.41 9.73 -8.35
C ARG A 6 -2.50 9.98 -9.86
N LEU A 7 -1.45 10.52 -10.50
CA LEU A 7 -1.39 10.68 -11.97
C LEU A 7 -0.91 9.42 -12.70
N ILE A 8 -0.29 8.49 -11.98
CA ILE A 8 0.27 7.23 -12.49
C ILE A 8 -0.67 6.08 -12.16
N ASP A 9 -1.09 6.02 -10.90
CA ASP A 9 -1.91 4.97 -10.31
C ASP A 9 -2.83 5.61 -9.25
N ASP A 10 -4.04 5.99 -9.66
CA ASP A 10 -5.03 6.58 -8.75
C ASP A 10 -5.71 5.47 -7.94
N GLU A 11 -5.12 5.15 -6.78
CA GLU A 11 -5.68 4.11 -5.91
C GLU A 11 -6.95 4.55 -5.15
N THR A 12 -7.54 5.74 -5.40
CA THR A 12 -8.72 6.23 -4.65
C THR A 12 -9.84 5.21 -4.65
N GLU A 13 -10.20 4.69 -5.83
CA GLU A 13 -11.32 3.77 -5.98
C GLU A 13 -11.01 2.39 -5.38
N VAL A 14 -9.84 1.82 -5.69
CA VAL A 14 -9.46 0.49 -5.18
C VAL A 14 -9.34 0.49 -3.66
N ARG A 15 -8.81 1.56 -3.05
CA ARG A 15 -8.74 1.70 -1.59
C ARG A 15 -10.12 1.83 -0.97
N GLY A 16 -11.03 2.56 -1.62
CA GLY A 16 -12.43 2.67 -1.21
C GLY A 16 -13.12 1.31 -1.20
N ARG A 17 -13.04 0.57 -2.30
CA ARG A 17 -13.62 -0.78 -2.43
C ARG A 17 -13.00 -1.77 -1.45
N ALA A 18 -11.69 -1.70 -1.21
CA ALA A 18 -11.02 -2.54 -0.21
C ALA A 18 -11.52 -2.24 1.21
N LEU A 19 -11.77 -0.97 1.54
CA LEU A 19 -12.36 -0.57 2.82
C LEU A 19 -13.80 -1.08 2.97
N GLU A 20 -14.59 -1.02 1.90
CA GLU A 20 -15.96 -1.56 1.89
C GLU A 20 -15.96 -3.08 2.09
N ALA A 21 -15.11 -3.81 1.35
CA ALA A 21 -14.97 -5.26 1.50
C ALA A 21 -14.54 -5.64 2.93
N LEU A 22 -13.69 -4.84 3.58
CA LEU A 22 -13.29 -5.06 4.97
C LEU A 22 -14.45 -4.89 5.97
N ARG A 23 -15.47 -4.09 5.64
CA ARG A 23 -16.66 -3.91 6.49
C ARG A 23 -17.63 -5.10 6.39
N ASP A 24 -17.57 -5.86 5.30
CA ASP A 24 -18.47 -7.00 5.04
C ASP A 24 -17.81 -8.38 5.24
N VAL A 25 -16.64 -8.45 5.87
CA VAL A 25 -15.90 -9.72 5.99
C VAL A 25 -16.64 -10.79 6.81
N SER A 26 -17.60 -10.40 7.65
CA SER A 26 -18.43 -11.33 8.43
C SER A 26 -19.35 -12.17 7.56
N ALA A 27 -19.85 -11.63 6.44
CA ALA A 27 -20.59 -12.38 5.43
C ALA A 27 -19.75 -13.52 4.83
N HIS A 28 -18.42 -13.40 4.90
CA HIS A 28 -17.46 -14.38 4.41
C HIS A 28 -16.88 -15.30 5.51
N GLY A 29 -17.45 -15.31 6.72
CA GLY A 29 -16.99 -16.17 7.82
C GLY A 29 -15.65 -15.73 8.43
N LEU A 30 -15.33 -14.45 8.32
CA LEU A 30 -14.16 -13.83 8.92
C LEU A 30 -14.57 -12.84 10.00
N LEU A 31 -13.72 -12.68 11.01
CA LEU A 31 -13.81 -11.64 12.02
C LEU A 31 -12.67 -10.66 11.81
N VAL A 32 -12.99 -9.37 11.82
CA VAL A 32 -11.98 -8.32 11.95
C VAL A 32 -11.48 -8.34 13.39
N GLY A 33 -10.19 -8.60 13.57
CA GLY A 33 -9.48 -8.42 14.82
C GLY A 33 -8.89 -7.01 14.91
N ASP A 34 -7.60 -6.93 15.18
CA ASP A 34 -6.94 -5.64 15.37
C ASP A 34 -6.69 -4.90 14.05
N GLU A 35 -6.90 -3.58 14.10
CA GLU A 35 -6.46 -2.64 13.08
C GLU A 35 -5.16 -1.97 13.54
N LYS A 36 -4.17 -1.89 12.65
CA LYS A 36 -2.90 -1.22 12.91
C LYS A 36 -2.59 -0.21 11.81
N TYR A 37 -2.09 0.94 12.23
CA TYR A 37 -1.65 2.02 11.35
C TYR A 37 -0.14 2.14 11.42
N TYR A 38 0.48 2.29 10.25
CA TYR A 38 1.92 2.45 10.11
C TYR A 38 2.21 3.65 9.23
N ARG A 39 3.24 4.41 9.60
CA ARG A 39 3.78 5.48 8.77
C ARG A 39 5.16 5.07 8.31
N MET A 40 5.37 5.14 7.00
CA MET A 40 6.69 4.98 6.41
C MET A 40 7.09 6.30 5.76
N ARG A 41 8.32 6.73 6.00
CA ARG A 41 8.91 7.87 5.33
C ARG A 41 9.82 7.37 4.21
N ARG A 42 9.67 7.93 3.01
CA ARG A 42 10.55 7.65 1.88
C ARG A 42 11.03 8.92 1.25
N CYS A 43 12.33 9.01 1.03
CA CYS A 43 12.97 10.20 0.51
C CYS A 43 13.60 9.92 -0.85
N TYR A 44 13.56 10.93 -1.72
CA TYR A 44 14.17 10.92 -3.03
C TYR A 44 14.97 12.21 -3.22
N GLU A 45 16.14 12.09 -3.81
CA GLU A 45 17.04 13.21 -4.09
C GLU A 45 16.43 14.18 -5.10
N SER A 46 15.66 13.65 -6.05
CA SER A 46 15.03 14.43 -7.12
C SER A 46 13.75 13.77 -7.61
N ALA A 47 12.96 14.52 -8.37
CA ALA A 47 11.81 13.97 -9.07
C ALA A 47 12.22 12.91 -10.11
N ALA A 48 13.39 13.06 -10.75
CA ALA A 48 13.92 12.06 -11.69
C ALA A 48 14.16 10.72 -10.99
N GLN A 49 14.83 10.71 -9.83
CA GLN A 49 15.05 9.48 -9.05
C GLN A 49 13.73 8.83 -8.62
N PHE A 50 12.73 9.63 -8.25
CA PHE A 50 11.39 9.14 -7.93
C PHE A 50 10.72 8.46 -9.13
N LEU A 51 10.80 9.06 -10.32
CA LEU A 51 10.22 8.52 -11.55
C LEU A 51 10.92 7.23 -11.97
N ASP A 52 12.25 7.22 -11.96
CA ASP A 52 13.05 6.04 -12.29
C ASP A 52 12.69 4.87 -11.36
N HIS A 53 12.62 5.13 -10.06
CA HIS A 53 12.20 4.13 -9.10
C HIS A 53 10.76 3.64 -9.34
N THR A 54 9.84 4.55 -9.71
CA THR A 54 8.44 4.19 -9.98
C THR A 54 8.31 3.26 -11.18
N ILE A 55 9.11 3.48 -12.22
CA ILE A 55 9.18 2.64 -13.42
C ILE A 55 9.92 1.32 -13.13
N GLU A 56 10.94 1.34 -12.27
CA GLU A 56 11.67 0.13 -11.86
C GLU A 56 10.74 -0.86 -11.14
N VAL A 57 9.87 -0.36 -10.25
CA VAL A 57 8.89 -1.18 -9.52
C VAL A 57 7.87 -1.81 -10.46
N ASP A 58 7.41 -1.05 -11.45
CA ASP A 58 6.44 -1.51 -12.44
C ASP A 58 6.72 -0.86 -13.80
N PRO A 59 7.38 -1.60 -14.72
CA PRO A 59 7.75 -1.08 -16.04
C PRO A 59 6.56 -0.63 -16.90
N GLU A 60 5.35 -1.14 -16.65
CA GLU A 60 4.15 -0.76 -17.42
C GLU A 60 3.77 0.72 -17.19
N ARG A 61 4.21 1.30 -16.07
CA ARG A 61 3.98 2.72 -15.73
C ARG A 61 4.74 3.70 -16.62
N ARG A 62 5.73 3.24 -17.40
CA ARG A 62 6.61 4.11 -18.22
C ARG A 62 5.82 5.05 -19.12
N ALA A 63 4.83 4.54 -19.85
CA ALA A 63 4.07 5.35 -20.79
C ALA A 63 3.30 6.49 -20.10
N ILE A 64 2.68 6.20 -18.94
CA ILE A 64 1.92 7.18 -18.16
C ILE A 64 2.85 8.22 -17.53
N VAL A 65 4.01 7.77 -17.02
CA VAL A 65 5.06 8.65 -16.48
C VAL A 65 5.55 9.63 -17.53
N GLU A 66 5.93 9.16 -18.72
CA GLU A 66 6.44 10.06 -19.77
C GLU A 66 5.35 11.04 -20.24
N ALA A 67 4.10 10.58 -20.39
CA ALA A 67 2.98 11.44 -20.78
C ALA A 67 2.64 12.52 -19.74
N ASN A 68 2.96 12.31 -18.45
CA ASN A 68 2.61 13.23 -17.37
C ASN A 68 3.82 13.83 -16.63
N ARG A 69 5.05 13.64 -17.15
CA ARG A 69 6.32 13.93 -16.45
C ARG A 69 6.32 15.28 -15.75
N GLY A 70 6.08 16.38 -16.46
CA GLY A 70 6.10 17.72 -15.88
C GLY A 70 5.07 17.94 -14.77
N ARG A 71 3.88 17.33 -14.88
CA ARG A 71 2.84 17.41 -13.85
C ARG A 71 3.19 16.57 -12.62
N ILE A 72 3.83 15.42 -12.82
CA ILE A 72 4.31 14.57 -11.73
C ILE A 72 5.44 15.28 -10.98
N GLU A 73 6.38 15.90 -11.70
CA GLU A 73 7.47 16.70 -11.13
C GLU A 73 6.94 17.88 -10.32
N GLU A 74 5.97 18.63 -10.85
CA GLU A 74 5.30 19.71 -10.11
C GLU A 74 4.69 19.19 -8.80
N ARG A 75 3.98 18.06 -8.85
CA ARG A 75 3.39 17.44 -7.65
C ARG A 75 4.43 16.92 -6.68
N PHE A 76 5.54 16.38 -7.18
CA PHE A 76 6.66 15.92 -6.36
C PHE A 76 7.17 17.08 -5.49
N TYR A 77 7.47 18.23 -6.09
CA TYR A 77 7.96 19.39 -5.34
C TYR A 77 6.89 20.04 -4.46
N ARG A 78 5.62 20.03 -4.89
CA ARG A 78 4.50 20.58 -4.10
C ARG A 78 4.21 19.76 -2.84
N HIS A 79 4.23 18.44 -2.93
CA HIS A 79 3.82 17.54 -1.85
C HIS A 79 4.99 16.90 -1.09
N GLY A 80 6.21 17.07 -1.58
CA GLY A 80 7.41 16.61 -0.90
C GLY A 80 7.79 17.57 0.22
N VAL A 81 8.15 17.01 1.37
CA VAL A 81 8.71 17.77 2.49
C VAL A 81 10.24 17.76 2.36
N PRO A 82 10.93 18.91 2.38
CA PRO A 82 12.38 18.93 2.38
C PRO A 82 12.99 18.04 3.49
N GLY A 83 14.02 17.28 3.14
CA GLY A 83 14.85 16.51 4.07
C GLY A 83 16.33 16.66 3.71
N ASP A 84 17.20 15.99 4.47
CA ASP A 84 18.66 16.20 4.41
C ASP A 84 19.26 16.02 3.00
N ARG A 85 18.67 15.15 2.19
CA ARG A 85 19.13 14.87 0.81
C ARG A 85 17.97 14.80 -0.19
N GLY A 86 17.08 15.80 -0.17
CA GLY A 86 16.01 15.95 -1.17
C GLY A 86 14.63 16.08 -0.54
N TYR A 87 13.66 15.33 -1.05
CA TYR A 87 12.26 15.43 -0.67
C TYR A 87 11.74 14.11 -0.12
N CYS A 88 11.06 14.19 1.01
CA CYS A 88 10.49 13.06 1.71
C CYS A 88 8.98 13.08 1.67
N PHE A 89 8.41 11.89 1.61
CA PHE A 89 6.98 11.67 1.61
C PHE A 89 6.63 10.67 2.69
N GLU A 90 5.56 10.98 3.43
CA GLU A 90 4.93 10.02 4.30
C GLU A 90 3.94 9.16 3.50
N MET A 91 3.92 7.88 3.85
CA MET A 91 2.99 6.88 3.35
C MET A 91 2.31 6.27 4.57
N GLU A 92 0.99 6.36 4.59
CA GLU A 92 0.16 5.75 5.63
C GLU A 92 -0.37 4.40 5.14
N PHE A 93 -0.08 3.37 5.93
CA PHE A 93 -0.54 2.02 5.71
C PHE A 93 -1.49 1.62 6.83
N ARG A 94 -2.49 0.83 6.45
CA ARG A 94 -3.41 0.20 7.38
C ARG A 94 -3.36 -1.31 7.17
N SER A 95 -3.20 -2.05 8.26
CA SER A 95 -3.32 -3.50 8.29
C SER A 95 -4.51 -3.89 9.15
N ASN A 96 -5.34 -4.81 8.64
CA ASN A 96 -6.43 -5.43 9.40
C ASN A 96 -6.09 -6.90 9.61
N ARG A 97 -6.00 -7.35 10.87
CA ARG A 97 -5.85 -8.77 11.17
C ARG A 97 -7.21 -9.44 11.05
N LEU A 98 -7.38 -10.34 10.10
CA LEU A 98 -8.58 -11.15 9.97
C LEU A 98 -8.37 -12.52 10.61
N SER A 99 -9.41 -13.06 11.25
CA SER A 99 -9.43 -14.42 11.78
C SER A 99 -10.66 -15.16 11.27
N LYS A 100 -10.57 -16.48 11.14
CA LYS A 100 -11.74 -17.30 10.78
C LYS A 100 -12.63 -17.44 12.01
N THR A 101 -13.95 -17.31 11.86
CA THR A 101 -14.85 -17.90 12.85
C THR A 101 -14.59 -19.41 12.88
N ALA A 102 -14.71 -20.03 14.06
CA ALA A 102 -14.51 -21.48 14.22
C ALA A 102 -15.25 -22.26 13.11
N PRO A 103 -14.74 -23.44 12.67
CA PRO A 103 -15.35 -24.15 11.58
C PRO A 103 -16.83 -24.37 11.87
N ARG A 104 -17.70 -24.16 10.86
CA ARG A 104 -19.07 -24.68 10.90
C ARG A 104 -18.99 -26.12 11.37
N GLU A 105 -19.73 -26.48 12.42
CA GLU A 105 -19.80 -27.86 12.90
C GLU A 105 -20.12 -28.77 11.71
N GLY A 106 -19.14 -29.56 11.28
CA GLY A 106 -19.23 -30.43 10.09
C GLY A 106 -17.98 -30.50 9.20
N GLY A 107 -17.04 -29.56 9.28
CA GLY A 107 -15.81 -29.58 8.48
C GLY A 107 -14.58 -29.98 9.30
N GLY A 108 -13.98 -31.14 9.02
CA GLY A 108 -12.82 -31.69 9.73
C GLY A 108 -11.69 -30.67 9.96
N ARG A 109 -11.14 -30.63 11.18
CA ARG A 109 -10.02 -29.76 11.55
C ARG A 109 -8.79 -30.09 10.70
N VAL A 110 -8.37 -29.18 9.84
CA VAL A 110 -7.00 -29.19 9.32
C VAL A 110 -6.12 -28.54 10.39
N ALA A 111 -5.22 -29.32 10.98
CA ALA A 111 -4.30 -28.84 12.01
C ALA A 111 -3.50 -27.64 11.51
N ALA A 112 -3.54 -26.54 12.26
CA ALA A 112 -2.71 -25.36 12.00
C ALA A 112 -1.24 -25.76 12.12
N ARG A 113 -0.49 -25.69 11.01
CA ARG A 113 0.96 -25.85 11.05
C ARG A 113 1.54 -24.61 11.75
N ARG A 114 2.16 -24.82 12.92
CA ARG A 114 3.05 -23.81 13.52
C ARG A 114 4.23 -23.60 12.58
N PHE A 115 4.46 -22.36 12.16
CA PHE A 115 5.73 -21.99 11.55
C PHE A 115 6.80 -22.02 12.66
N PRO A 116 7.92 -22.72 12.49
CA PRO A 116 9.01 -22.72 13.47
C PRO A 116 9.63 -21.32 13.56
N ALA A 117 9.99 -20.93 14.78
CA ALA A 117 10.43 -19.59 15.14
C ALA A 117 11.93 -19.32 14.91
N ASP A 118 12.66 -20.23 14.26
CA ASP A 118 14.11 -20.15 14.16
C ASP A 118 14.56 -20.01 12.70
N MET A 119 14.65 -18.75 12.25
CA MET A 119 15.63 -18.31 11.26
C MET A 119 16.08 -16.90 11.66
N ALA A 120 17.11 -16.85 12.50
CA ALA A 120 18.02 -15.73 12.67
C ALA A 120 19.44 -16.28 12.60
#